data_AF-A0A9E7CVW5-F1
#
_entry.id   AF-A0A9E7CVW5-F1
#
_cell.length_a   1.000
_cell.length_b   1.000
_cell.length_c   1.000
_cell.angle_alpha   90.00
_cell.angle_beta   90.00
_cell.angle_gamma   90.00
#
_symmetry.space_group_name_H-M   'P 1'
#
loop_
_entity.id
_entity.type
_entity.pdbx_description
1 polymer ?
#
loop_
_entity_poly.entity_id
_entity_poly.type
_entity_poly.pdbx_seq_one_letter_code
_entity_poly.pdbx_strand_id
1 'polypeptide(L)' 'MPQQKLTRIERLAIREGGDKGGEYLDSIQKTDLASLTEDEWWEFLERIEAGRREALVTTLKHESPF' A
#
# COMPACT_ATOMS: atom_id res chain seq x y z
N MET A 1 -14.25 14.45 12.26
CA MET A 1 -14.73 14.16 10.90
C MET A 1 -15.00 12.66 10.82
N PRO A 2 -16.18 12.19 10.40
CA PRO A 2 -16.38 10.77 10.17
C PRO A 2 -15.44 10.33 9.04
N GLN A 3 -14.63 9.30 9.29
CA GLN A 3 -13.75 8.72 8.26
C GLN A 3 -14.64 8.29 7.09
N GLN A 4 -14.36 8.83 5.89
CA GLN A 4 -15.04 8.37 4.68
C GLN A 4 -14.79 6.87 4.54
N LYS A 5 -15.87 6.11 4.38
CA LYS A 5 -15.79 4.66 4.26
C LYS A 5 -15.23 4.35 2.88
N LEU A 6 -14.06 3.70 2.86
CA LEU A 6 -13.43 3.24 1.62
C LEU A 6 -14.40 2.35 0.83
N THR A 7 -14.40 2.49 -0.49
CA THR A 7 -15.06 1.58 -1.42
C THR A 7 -14.39 0.20 -1.39
N ARG A 8 -15.03 -0.79 -2.01
CA ARG A 8 -14.42 -2.12 -2.15
C ARG A 8 -13.11 -2.06 -2.94
N ILE A 9 -13.08 -1.30 -4.03
CA ILE A 9 -11.92 -1.15 -4.91
C ILE A 9 -10.77 -0.50 -4.14
N GLU A 10 -11.03 0.58 -3.40
CA GLU A 10 -10.00 1.25 -2.59
C GLU A 10 -9.43 0.33 -1.52
N ARG A 11 -10.27 -0.52 -0.87
CA ARG A 11 -9.76 -1.52 0.09
C ARG A 11 -8.87 -2.57 -0.55
N LEU A 12 -9.23 -3.05 -1.75
CA LEU A 12 -8.41 -4.02 -2.49
C LEU A 12 -7.08 -3.41 -2.92
N ALA A 13 -7.10 -2.17 -3.43
CA ALA A 13 -5.88 -1.46 -3.79
C ALA A 13 -4.98 -1.20 -2.57
N ILE A 14 -5.54 -0.82 -1.42
CA ILE A 14 -4.78 -0.64 -0.19
C ILE A 14 -4.13 -1.96 0.26
N ARG A 15 -4.81 -3.09 0.08
CA ARG A 15 -4.24 -4.40 0.39
C ARG A 15 -3.01 -4.70 -0.46
N GLU A 16 -3.11 -4.54 -1.78
CA GLU A 16 -1.97 -4.73 -2.69
C GLU A 16 -0.80 -3.80 -2.35
N GLY A 17 -1.07 -2.52 -2.04
CA GLY A 17 -0.06 -1.61 -1.53
C GLY A 17 0.58 -2.10 -0.23
N GLY A 18 -0.24 -2.55 0.73
CA GLY A 18 0.24 -3.13 1.99
C GLY A 18 1.13 -4.35 1.78
N ASP A 19 0.79 -5.23 0.84
CA ASP A 19 1.60 -6.41 0.49
C ASP A 19 2.97 -5.97 -0.08
N LYS A 20 3.03 -4.91 -0.90
CA LYS A 20 4.31 -4.32 -1.37
C LYS A 20 5.14 -3.67 -0.27
N GLY A 21 4.49 -2.99 0.68
CA GLY A 21 5.17 -2.50 1.87
C GLY A 21 5.73 -3.65 2.72
N GLY A 22 4.96 -4.72 2.90
CA GLY A 22 5.37 -5.93 3.62
C GLY A 22 6.57 -6.63 2.97
N GLU A 23 6.53 -6.82 1.64
CA GLU A 23 7.66 -7.37 0.85
C GLU A 23 8.95 -6.56 1.10
N TYR A 24 8.85 -5.23 1.18
CA TYR A 24 9.99 -4.37 1.48
C TYR A 24 10.52 -4.59 2.90
N LEU A 25 9.64 -4.59 3.91
CA LEU A 25 10.00 -4.85 5.31
C LEU A 25 10.68 -6.21 5.49
N ASP A 26 10.17 -7.24 4.82
CA ASP A 26 10.79 -8.57 4.79
C ASP A 26 12.18 -8.53 4.14
N SER A 27 12.35 -7.76 3.05
CA SER A 27 13.63 -7.66 2.35
C SER A 27 14.75 -7.01 3.18
N ILE A 28 14.39 -6.11 4.10
CA ILE A 28 15.32 -5.47 5.04
C ILE A 28 15.32 -6.13 6.42
N GLN A 29 14.54 -7.21 6.59
CA GLN A 29 14.40 -7.97 7.82
C GLN A 29 13.96 -7.14 9.04
N LYS A 30 13.08 -6.14 8.84
CA LYS A 30 12.55 -5.29 9.91
C LYS A 30 11.04 -5.41 10.00
N THR A 31 10.55 -5.90 11.14
CA THR A 31 9.11 -5.99 11.42
C THR A 31 8.63 -4.97 12.47
N ASP A 32 9.57 -4.38 13.22
CA ASP A 32 9.29 -3.26 14.13
C ASP A 32 9.46 -1.93 13.39
N LEU A 33 8.35 -1.26 13.12
CA LEU A 33 8.35 0.03 12.42
C LEU A 33 9.12 1.12 13.18
N ALA A 34 9.25 1.02 14.51
CA ALA A 34 10.03 1.97 15.30
C ALA A 34 11.54 1.84 15.07
N SER A 35 12.00 0.73 14.47
CA SER A 35 13.41 0.48 14.13
C SER A 35 13.83 1.00 12.74
N LEU A 36 12.88 1.56 11.99
CA LEU A 36 13.14 2.12 10.67
C LEU A 36 13.88 3.44 10.79
N THR A 37 14.86 3.65 9.91
CA THR A 37 15.39 4.99 9.65
C THR A 37 14.34 5.84 8.94
N GLU A 38 14.56 7.15 8.87
CA GLU A 38 13.67 8.04 8.11
C GLU A 38 13.59 7.65 6.64
N ASP A 39 14.71 7.28 6.01
CA ASP A 39 14.74 6.84 4.61
C ASP A 39 13.99 5.52 4.40
N GLU A 40 14.15 4.55 5.31
CA GLU A 40 13.43 3.28 5.23
C GLU A 40 11.93 3.45 5.44
N TRP A 41 11.54 4.38 6.32
CA TRP A 41 10.14 4.74 6.52
C TRP A 41 9.54 5.35 5.25
N TRP A 42 10.24 6.27 4.60
CA TRP A 42 9.78 6.87 3.36
C TRP A 42 9.68 5.84 2.23
N GLU A 43 10.70 5.00 2.04
CA GLU A 43 10.66 3.93 1.04
C GLU A 43 9.48 2.98 1.30
N PHE A 44 9.23 2.59 2.55
CA PHE A 44 8.06 1.77 2.92
C PHE A 44 6.73 2.42 2.49
N LEU A 45 6.55 3.71 2.76
CA LEU A 45 5.35 4.44 2.36
C LEU A 45 5.23 4.58 0.83
N GLU A 46 6.34 4.82 0.14
CA GLU A 46 6.38 4.90 -1.33
C GLU A 46 6.00 3.56 -1.96
N ARG A 47 6.47 2.44 -1.41
CA ARG A 47 6.09 1.09 -1.86
C ARG A 47 4.60 0.83 -1.70
N ILE A 48 4.02 1.25 -0.58
CA ILE A 48 2.57 1.14 -0.34
C ILE A 48 1.78 1.95 -1.36
N GLU A 49 2.15 3.22 -1.57
CA GLU A 49 1.42 4.09 -2.48
C GLU A 49 1.60 3.67 -3.95
N ALA A 50 2.80 3.24 -4.33
CA ALA A 50 3.07 2.71 -5.66
C ALA A 50 2.23 1.45 -5.94
N GLY A 51 2.22 0.47 -5.02
CA GLY A 51 1.42 -0.75 -5.16
C GLY A 51 -0.08 -0.47 -5.19
N ARG A 52 -0.57 0.46 -4.36
CA ARG A 52 -1.98 0.89 -4.39
C ARG A 52 -2.35 1.53 -5.73
N ARG A 53 -1.50 2.42 -6.24
CA ARG A 53 -1.72 3.10 -7.52
C ARG A 53 -1.69 2.13 -8.68
N GLU A 54 -0.74 1.19 -8.68
CA GLU A 54 -0.66 0.12 -9.66
C GLU A 54 -1.96 -0.70 -9.66
N ALA A 55 -2.40 -1.19 -8.51
CA ALA A 55 -3.62 -1.99 -8.37
C ALA A 55 -4.87 -1.27 -8.91
N LEU A 56 -4.99 0.05 -8.71
CA LEU A 56 -6.10 0.85 -9.27
C LEU A 56 -6.04 0.97 -10.80
N VAL A 57 -4.84 1.11 -11.36
CA VAL A 57 -4.64 1.38 -12.79
C VAL A 57 -4.66 0.11 -13.63
N THR A 58 -4.19 -1.02 -13.09
CA THR A 58 -4.03 -2.27 -13.83
C THR A 58 -5.03 -3.32 -13.38
N THR A 59 -4.90 -3.80 -12.16
CA THR A 59 -5.58 -4.99 -11.63
C THR A 59 -7.08 -4.79 -11.49
N LEU A 60 -7.50 -3.62 -10.98
CA LEU A 60 -8.91 -3.32 -10.67
C LEU A 60 -9.60 -2.48 -11.74
N LYS A 61 -8.93 -2.21 -12.87
CA LYS A 61 -9.46 -1.39 -13.97
C LYS A 61 -10.77 -1.95 -14.54
N HIS A 62 -10.93 -3.27 -14.53
CA HIS A 62 -12.14 -3.95 -15.01
C HIS A 62 -13.21 -4.17 -13.92
N GLU A 63 -12.85 -3.95 -12.65
CA GLU A 63 -13.80 -3.95 -11.52
C GLU A 63 -14.35 -2.55 -11.22
N SER A 64 -13.78 -1.51 -11.84
CA SER A 64 -14.27 -0.12 -11.77
C SER A 64 -15.48 0.06 -12.69
N PRO A 65 -16.64 0.53 -12.16
CA PRO A 65 -17.81 0.86 -12.98
C PRO A 65 -17.69 2.21 -13.72
N PHE A 66 -16.51 2.85 -13.70
CA PHE A 66 -16.22 4.09 -14.42
C PHE A 66 -15.07 3.86 -15.40
#